data_AF-A0AB38BX37-F1
#
_entry.id   AF-A0AB38BX37-F1
#
_cell.length_a   1.000
_cell.length_b   1.000
_cell.length_c   1.000
_cell.angle_alpha   90.00
_cell.angle_beta   90.00
_cell.angle_gamma   90.00
#
_symmetry.space_group_name_H-M   'P 1'
#
loop_
_entity.id
_entity.type
_entity.pdbx_description
1 polymer ?
#
loop_
_entity_poly.entity_id
_entity_poly.type
_entity_poly.pdbx_seq_one_letter_code
_entity_poly.pdbx_strand_id
1 'polypeptide(L)'
;MTDAEGQIVWQAKYRAWGAVEKLVVNEVEQNLRFQGQYFDAETGLHYNTFRYYDPEIGRFITQDPIGLSGGTNLYLHTFSPNNWIDPLGWCSTKLGNNMGAKPGDGMANHHLLPEELIKIPQFKTMFGRLKVIGWNPDGASNGIFLPSSKNLAQTTGMPGHWSNHGQYTEAVKNKLVKLNNNLGSLTDIDLALGVKNIQAWASQGLENGLFKIDDITGRLL
;
A
#
# COMPACT_ATOMS: atom_id res chain seq x y z
N MET A 1 -28.04 -1.77 -0.25
CA MET A 1 -28.13 -3.19 -0.63
C MET A 1 -29.52 -3.43 -1.18
N THR A 2 -29.62 -4.21 -2.26
CA THR A 2 -30.90 -4.56 -2.87
C THR A 2 -31.08 -6.07 -2.89
N ASP A 3 -32.33 -6.53 -2.93
CA ASP A 3 -32.68 -7.92 -3.23
C ASP A 3 -32.61 -8.22 -4.75
N ALA A 4 -33.08 -9.41 -5.15
CA ALA A 4 -33.06 -9.86 -6.54
C ALA A 4 -34.04 -9.08 -7.44
N GLU A 5 -35.09 -8.52 -6.84
CA GLU A 5 -36.13 -7.70 -7.47
C GLU A 5 -35.73 -6.21 -7.54
N GLY A 6 -34.62 -5.82 -6.93
CA GLY A 6 -34.08 -4.46 -6.93
C GLY A 6 -34.62 -3.55 -5.84
N GLN A 7 -35.37 -4.09 -4.86
CA GLN A 7 -35.85 -3.31 -3.72
C GLN A 7 -34.71 -3.09 -2.72
N ILE A 8 -34.67 -1.91 -2.10
CA ILE A 8 -33.66 -1.59 -1.09
C ILE A 8 -34.03 -2.34 0.19
N VAL A 9 -33.19 -3.30 0.60
CA VAL A 9 -33.37 -4.08 1.84
C VAL A 9 -32.46 -3.61 2.98
N TRP A 10 -31.43 -2.82 2.66
CA TRP A 10 -30.57 -2.20 3.66
C TRP A 10 -29.94 -0.92 3.13
N GLN A 11 -29.97 0.15 3.93
CA GLN A 11 -29.39 1.44 3.59
C GLN A 11 -28.99 2.18 4.87
N ALA A 12 -27.76 2.71 4.91
CA ALA A 12 -27.27 3.56 5.99
C ALA A 12 -26.56 4.81 5.46
N LYS A 13 -26.49 5.84 6.30
CA LYS A 13 -25.62 7.00 6.17
C LYS A 13 -24.51 6.90 7.22
N TYR A 14 -23.29 7.21 6.80
CA TYR A 14 -22.11 7.10 7.64
C TYR A 14 -21.52 8.48 7.91
N ARG A 15 -20.97 8.65 9.11
CA ARG A 15 -20.02 9.74 9.41
C ARG A 15 -18.68 9.45 8.72
N ALA A 16 -17.82 10.46 8.68
CA ALA A 16 -16.51 10.39 8.00
C ALA A 16 -15.64 9.20 8.42
N TRP A 17 -15.75 8.75 9.67
CA TRP A 17 -14.95 7.66 10.23
C TRP A 17 -15.68 6.31 10.32
N GLY A 18 -16.82 6.17 9.64
CA GLY A 18 -17.51 4.89 9.50
C GLY A 18 -18.55 4.59 10.56
N ALA A 19 -18.80 5.50 11.51
CA ALA A 19 -19.93 5.38 12.42
C ALA A 19 -21.24 5.53 11.65
N VAL A 20 -22.22 4.68 11.94
CA VAL A 20 -23.55 4.77 11.33
C VAL A 20 -24.25 5.99 11.92
N GLU A 21 -24.40 7.04 11.12
CA GLU A 21 -25.15 8.23 11.51
C GLU A 21 -26.65 7.95 11.50
N LYS A 22 -27.11 7.24 10.46
CA LYS A 22 -28.52 6.91 10.29
C LYS A 22 -28.69 5.61 9.54
N LEU A 23 -29.44 4.69 10.12
CA LEU A 23 -29.91 3.48 9.44
C LEU A 23 -31.28 3.78 8.82
N VAL A 24 -31.33 3.87 7.49
CA VAL A 24 -32.51 4.30 6.73
C VAL A 24 -33.42 3.10 6.41
N VAL A 25 -32.83 1.96 6.04
CA VAL A 25 -33.54 0.69 5.80
C VAL A 25 -32.74 -0.42 6.47
N ASN A 26 -33.43 -1.33 7.16
CA ASN A 26 -32.82 -2.43 7.93
C ASN A 26 -33.72 -3.68 7.93
N GLU A 27 -33.97 -4.24 6.75
CA GLU A 27 -34.82 -5.42 6.59
C GLU A 27 -34.01 -6.71 6.69
N VAL A 28 -32.70 -6.62 6.43
CA VAL A 28 -31.74 -7.73 6.54
C VAL A 28 -30.57 -7.33 7.43
N GLU A 29 -29.98 -8.31 8.11
CA GLU A 29 -28.73 -8.11 8.85
C GLU A 29 -27.60 -7.84 7.87
N GLN A 30 -26.90 -6.72 8.08
CA GLN A 30 -25.77 -6.32 7.27
C GLN A 30 -24.63 -5.82 8.16
N ASN A 31 -23.61 -6.65 8.31
CA ASN A 31 -22.49 -6.39 9.20
C ASN A 31 -21.24 -5.86 8.50
N LEU A 32 -21.18 -5.83 7.17
CA LEU A 32 -20.06 -5.18 6.48
C LEU A 32 -20.10 -3.66 6.72
N ARG A 33 -18.92 -3.07 6.90
CA ARG A 33 -18.72 -1.63 7.13
C ARG A 33 -17.79 -1.07 6.06
N PHE A 34 -16.80 -0.24 6.42
CA PHE A 34 -15.75 0.17 5.48
C PHE A 34 -14.96 -1.05 4.97
N GLN A 35 -14.15 -0.87 3.93
CA GLN A 35 -13.45 -1.98 3.28
C GLN A 35 -12.57 -2.74 4.29
N GLY A 36 -12.84 -4.04 4.47
CA GLY A 36 -12.12 -4.89 5.43
C GLY A 36 -12.75 -4.96 6.84
N GLN A 37 -13.82 -4.22 7.09
CA GLN A 37 -14.46 -4.14 8.41
C GLN A 37 -15.74 -4.96 8.51
N TYR A 38 -15.87 -5.69 9.62
CA TYR A 38 -17.07 -6.40 10.03
C TYR A 38 -17.57 -5.86 11.38
N PHE A 39 -18.84 -5.49 11.45
CA PHE A 39 -19.46 -5.01 12.68
C PHE A 39 -19.68 -6.16 13.66
N ASP A 40 -19.10 -6.01 14.84
CA ASP A 40 -19.34 -6.87 15.98
C ASP A 40 -20.42 -6.23 16.87
N ALA A 41 -21.60 -6.85 16.89
CA ALA A 41 -22.75 -6.35 17.64
C ALA A 41 -22.57 -6.46 19.16
N GLU A 42 -21.72 -7.36 19.66
CA GLU A 42 -21.49 -7.52 21.10
C GLU A 42 -20.70 -6.33 21.66
N THR A 43 -19.70 -5.87 20.92
CA THR A 43 -18.82 -4.77 21.34
C THR A 43 -19.23 -3.41 20.76
N GLY A 44 -20.00 -3.40 19.68
CA GLY A 44 -20.27 -2.19 18.88
C GLY A 44 -19.07 -1.74 18.04
N LEU A 45 -17.97 -2.48 18.07
CA LEU A 45 -16.74 -2.18 17.34
C LEU A 45 -16.74 -2.82 15.96
N HIS A 46 -15.81 -2.38 15.11
CA HIS A 46 -15.59 -2.96 13.81
C HIS A 46 -14.34 -3.84 13.85
N TYR A 47 -14.51 -5.15 13.67
CA TYR A 47 -13.41 -6.08 13.50
C TYR A 47 -12.75 -5.88 12.13
N ASN A 48 -11.46 -5.60 12.13
CA ASN A 48 -10.65 -5.32 10.94
C ASN A 48 -9.41 -6.23 10.95
N THR A 49 -9.67 -7.53 10.72
CA THR A 49 -8.70 -8.65 10.70
C THR A 49 -7.79 -8.78 11.94
N PHE A 50 -6.82 -7.88 12.13
CA PHE A 50 -5.88 -7.95 13.26
C PHE A 50 -6.26 -7.04 14.43
N ARG A 51 -7.19 -6.11 14.24
CA ARG A 51 -7.55 -5.11 15.26
C ARG A 51 -9.04 -4.80 15.27
N TYR A 52 -9.55 -4.40 16.44
CA TYR A 52 -10.87 -3.80 16.57
C TYR A 52 -10.76 -2.27 16.43
N TYR A 53 -11.61 -1.72 15.58
CA TYR A 53 -11.71 -0.31 15.25
C TYR A 53 -12.96 0.28 15.90
N ASP A 54 -12.79 1.40 16.58
CA ASP A 54 -13.89 2.20 17.11
C ASP A 54 -14.24 3.31 16.09
N PRO A 55 -15.40 3.20 15.43
CA PRO A 55 -15.82 4.16 14.42
C PRO A 55 -16.30 5.50 14.98
N GLU A 56 -16.65 5.59 16.27
CA GLU A 56 -17.09 6.84 16.90
C GLU A 56 -15.92 7.81 17.09
N ILE A 57 -14.74 7.27 17.43
CA ILE A 57 -13.52 8.06 17.64
C ILE A 57 -12.49 7.94 16.50
N GLY A 58 -12.74 7.07 15.52
CA GLY A 58 -11.95 6.96 14.31
C GLY A 58 -10.57 6.33 14.48
N ARG A 59 -10.43 5.31 15.35
CA ARG A 59 -9.13 4.65 15.63
C ARG A 59 -9.26 3.22 16.12
N PHE A 60 -8.16 2.48 16.09
CA PHE A 60 -8.08 1.17 16.70
C PHE A 60 -8.06 1.26 18.23
N ILE A 61 -8.62 0.26 18.90
CA ILE A 61 -8.64 0.18 20.37
C ILE A 61 -7.41 -0.53 20.95
N THR A 62 -6.61 -1.18 20.10
CA THR A 62 -5.34 -1.83 20.45
C THR A 62 -4.18 -1.24 19.65
N GLN A 63 -2.97 -1.33 20.21
CA GLN A 63 -1.75 -0.90 19.51
C GLN A 63 -1.52 -1.76 18.27
N ASP A 64 -0.92 -1.16 17.24
CA ASP A 64 -0.52 -1.85 16.03
C ASP A 64 0.42 -3.04 16.36
N PRO A 65 0.04 -4.29 16.01
CA PRO A 65 0.88 -5.46 16.24
C PRO A 65 2.27 -5.39 15.58
N ILE A 66 2.42 -4.61 14.50
CA ILE A 66 3.74 -4.39 13.85
C ILE A 66 4.53 -3.23 14.49
N GLY A 67 4.00 -2.65 15.57
CA GLY A 67 4.62 -1.60 16.37
C GLY A 67 4.91 -0.35 15.55
N LEU A 68 6.07 0.27 15.82
CA LEU A 68 6.52 1.48 15.10
C LEU A 68 6.72 1.29 13.60
N SER A 69 6.70 0.04 13.11
CA SER A 69 6.66 -0.25 11.68
C SER A 69 5.40 0.31 11.01
N GLY A 70 4.28 0.33 11.75
CA GLY A 70 2.98 0.84 11.30
C GLY A 70 2.84 2.37 11.40
N GLY A 71 3.89 3.05 11.87
CA GLY A 71 3.88 4.48 12.15
C GLY A 71 4.03 4.80 13.63
N THR A 72 4.20 6.10 13.92
CA THR A 72 4.39 6.59 15.29
C THR A 72 3.09 6.64 16.10
N ASN A 73 1.95 6.73 15.42
CA ASN A 73 0.63 6.63 16.06
C ASN A 73 0.13 5.19 16.00
N LEU A 74 0.38 4.43 17.06
CA LEU A 74 0.06 3.00 17.16
C LEU A 74 -1.44 2.66 17.10
N TYR A 75 -2.31 3.65 17.22
CA TYR A 75 -3.77 3.46 17.19
C TYR A 75 -4.41 3.96 15.88
N LEU A 76 -3.60 4.49 14.95
CA LEU A 76 -4.10 5.07 13.71
C LEU A 76 -4.79 4.02 12.82
N HIS A 77 -5.99 4.35 12.32
CA HIS A 77 -6.64 3.60 11.26
C HIS A 77 -6.08 3.99 9.88
N THR A 78 -6.35 5.21 9.43
CA THR A 78 -5.75 5.78 8.22
C THR A 78 -5.58 7.29 8.37
N PHE A 79 -4.76 7.92 7.54
CA PHE A 79 -4.61 9.38 7.54
C PHE A 79 -5.83 10.11 6.95
N SER A 80 -6.60 9.45 6.08
CA SER A 80 -7.80 9.99 5.46
C SER A 80 -8.76 8.86 5.08
N PRO A 81 -9.89 8.69 5.78
CA PRO A 81 -10.80 7.55 5.58
C PRO A 81 -11.52 7.57 4.23
N ASN A 82 -11.52 8.72 3.55
CA ASN A 82 -12.09 8.88 2.21
C ASN A 82 -11.14 8.47 1.08
N ASN A 83 -9.82 8.46 1.35
CA ASN A 83 -8.80 8.30 0.33
C ASN A 83 -7.92 7.06 0.58
N TRP A 84 -7.84 6.61 1.82
CA TRP A 84 -6.93 5.55 2.28
C TRP A 84 -7.77 4.50 2.99
N ILE A 85 -7.44 3.24 2.74
CA ILE A 85 -8.02 2.08 3.40
C ILE A 85 -6.90 1.30 4.10
N ASP A 86 -7.20 0.66 5.22
CA ASP A 86 -6.30 -0.28 5.88
C ASP A 86 -6.99 -1.65 6.01
N PRO A 87 -7.08 -2.44 4.92
CA PRO A 87 -7.91 -3.64 4.89
C PRO A 87 -7.44 -4.75 5.85
N LEU A 88 -6.16 -4.73 6.22
CA LEU A 88 -5.58 -5.69 7.17
C LEU A 88 -5.54 -5.14 8.59
N GLY A 89 -5.64 -3.82 8.75
CA GLY A 89 -5.30 -3.17 10.01
C GLY A 89 -3.79 -3.13 10.21
N TRP A 90 -2.98 -3.11 9.15
CA TRP A 90 -1.52 -2.93 9.14
C TRP A 90 -1.11 -2.08 7.94
N CYS A 91 -0.55 -0.89 8.18
CA CYS A 91 0.01 -0.04 7.14
C CYS A 91 1.45 0.32 7.47
N SER A 92 2.43 -0.25 6.76
CA SER A 92 3.84 0.06 7.01
C SER A 92 4.19 1.49 6.56
N THR A 93 4.74 2.32 7.45
CA THR A 93 5.27 3.65 7.11
C THR A 93 6.79 3.64 6.97
N LYS A 94 7.44 2.48 7.09
CA LYS A 94 8.91 2.36 7.16
C LYS A 94 9.62 3.00 5.98
N LEU A 95 9.17 2.70 4.76
CA LEU A 95 9.78 3.26 3.56
C LEU A 95 9.71 4.80 3.59
N GLY A 96 8.53 5.36 3.81
CA GLY A 96 8.32 6.80 3.87
C GLY A 96 9.18 7.47 4.95
N ASN A 97 9.24 6.88 6.15
CA ASN A 97 10.09 7.39 7.23
C ASN A 97 11.58 7.38 6.84
N ASN A 98 12.06 6.28 6.24
CA ASN A 98 13.46 6.16 5.83
C ASN A 98 13.81 7.09 4.66
N MET A 99 12.84 7.43 3.79
CA MET A 99 12.99 8.40 2.72
C MET A 99 12.84 9.86 3.18
N GLY A 100 12.35 10.10 4.40
CA GLY A 100 12.06 11.45 4.90
C GLY A 100 10.78 12.06 4.33
N ALA A 101 9.73 11.25 4.16
CA ALA A 101 8.41 11.70 3.68
C ALA A 101 7.85 12.86 4.52
N LYS A 102 7.26 13.85 3.85
CA LYS A 102 6.70 15.03 4.50
C LYS A 102 5.18 15.01 4.41
N PRO A 103 4.45 15.01 5.54
CA PRO A 103 3.00 15.09 5.50
C PRO A 103 2.51 16.32 4.71
N GLY A 104 1.59 16.10 3.77
CA GLY A 104 0.96 17.18 3.01
C GLY A 104 1.73 17.71 1.80
N ASP A 105 2.87 17.11 1.43
CA ASP A 105 3.62 17.48 0.22
C ASP A 105 3.00 16.97 -1.10
N GLY A 106 1.94 16.17 -1.00
CA GLY A 106 1.25 15.58 -2.14
C GLY A 106 2.01 14.42 -2.79
N MET A 107 3.06 13.90 -2.17
CA MET A 107 3.83 12.77 -2.65
C MET A 107 3.43 11.47 -1.95
N ALA A 108 3.52 10.37 -2.68
CA ALA A 108 3.32 9.01 -2.20
C ALA A 108 4.63 8.24 -2.29
N ASN A 109 4.90 7.41 -1.28
CA ASN A 109 6.06 6.52 -1.27
C ASN A 109 5.81 5.39 -2.27
N HIS A 110 6.79 5.08 -3.11
CA HIS A 110 6.73 3.98 -4.05
C HIS A 110 8.01 3.13 -3.95
N HIS A 111 7.85 1.81 -3.80
CA HIS A 111 9.00 0.89 -3.80
C HIS A 111 9.51 0.64 -5.23
N LEU A 112 10.80 0.90 -5.46
CA LEU A 112 11.47 0.63 -6.74
C LEU A 112 11.48 -0.88 -7.06
N LEU A 113 11.78 -1.71 -6.05
CA LEU A 113 11.51 -3.14 -6.09
C LEU A 113 10.24 -3.41 -5.28
N PRO A 114 9.11 -3.77 -5.92
CA PRO A 114 7.84 -3.99 -5.24
C PRO A 114 7.94 -5.00 -4.08
N GLU A 115 7.30 -4.66 -2.97
CA GLU A 115 7.30 -5.50 -1.76
C GLU A 115 6.73 -6.91 -2.04
N GLU A 116 5.73 -7.00 -2.92
CA GLU A 116 5.16 -8.28 -3.36
C GLU A 116 6.20 -9.21 -3.99
N LEU A 117 7.11 -8.68 -4.81
CA LEU A 117 8.19 -9.46 -5.42
C LEU A 117 9.26 -9.82 -4.39
N ILE A 118 9.52 -8.96 -3.41
CA ILE A 118 10.50 -9.27 -2.35
C ILE A 118 10.04 -10.46 -1.50
N LYS A 119 8.71 -10.67 -1.39
CA LYS A 119 8.10 -11.72 -0.57
C LYS A 119 7.85 -13.04 -1.32
N ILE A 120 7.92 -13.09 -2.66
CA ILE A 120 7.61 -14.34 -3.38
C ILE A 120 8.71 -15.41 -3.19
N PRO A 121 8.36 -16.71 -3.16
CA PRO A 121 9.33 -17.79 -2.96
C PRO A 121 10.48 -17.81 -3.96
N GLN A 122 10.23 -17.41 -5.21
CA GLN A 122 11.23 -17.40 -6.30
C GLN A 122 12.48 -16.57 -5.95
N PHE A 123 12.31 -15.45 -5.24
CA PHE A 123 13.40 -14.53 -4.91
C PHE A 123 13.85 -14.61 -3.45
N LYS A 124 13.30 -15.55 -2.67
CA LYS A 124 13.57 -15.69 -1.23
C LYS A 124 15.06 -15.78 -0.93
N THR A 125 15.80 -16.61 -1.68
CA THR A 125 17.25 -16.80 -1.47
C THR A 125 18.04 -15.55 -1.83
N MET A 126 17.70 -14.90 -2.95
CA MET A 126 18.35 -13.67 -3.43
C MET A 126 18.22 -12.53 -2.41
N PHE A 127 17.00 -12.24 -1.98
CA PHE A 127 16.77 -11.20 -0.97
C PHE A 127 17.23 -11.61 0.44
N GLY A 128 17.28 -12.91 0.74
CA GLY A 128 17.90 -13.42 1.95
C GLY A 128 19.39 -13.05 2.04
N ARG A 129 20.15 -13.31 0.97
CA ARG A 129 21.58 -12.93 0.88
C ARG A 129 21.79 -11.43 1.02
N LEU A 130 20.98 -10.63 0.30
CA LEU A 130 21.03 -9.17 0.38
C LEU A 130 20.77 -8.65 1.80
N LYS A 131 19.79 -9.22 2.52
CA LYS A 131 19.51 -8.83 3.91
C LYS A 131 20.67 -9.13 4.86
N VAL A 132 21.39 -10.25 4.65
CA VAL A 132 22.58 -10.60 5.46
C VAL A 132 23.66 -9.53 5.34
N ILE A 133 23.82 -8.92 4.16
CA ILE A 133 24.78 -7.83 3.92
C ILE A 133 24.19 -6.43 4.17
N GLY A 134 23.04 -6.33 4.84
CA GLY A 134 22.46 -5.06 5.28
C GLY A 134 21.53 -4.36 4.28
N TRP A 135 21.14 -5.01 3.19
CA TRP A 135 20.11 -4.45 2.30
C TRP A 135 18.74 -4.45 3.01
N ASN A 136 18.10 -3.30 3.03
CA ASN A 136 16.79 -3.10 3.65
C ASN A 136 15.71 -2.90 2.56
N PRO A 137 14.66 -3.73 2.49
CA PRO A 137 13.58 -3.55 1.51
C PRO A 137 12.82 -2.24 1.67
N ASP A 138 12.75 -1.70 2.88
CA ASP A 138 12.16 -0.40 3.19
C ASP A 138 13.22 0.70 3.30
N GLY A 139 14.45 0.44 2.89
CA GLY A 139 15.51 1.45 2.87
C GLY A 139 15.24 2.51 1.81
N ALA A 140 15.71 3.75 2.05
CA ALA A 140 15.54 4.85 1.10
C ALA A 140 16.07 4.53 -0.31
N SER A 141 17.09 3.67 -0.42
CA SER A 141 17.63 3.21 -1.70
C SER A 141 16.64 2.37 -2.54
N ASN A 142 15.57 1.87 -1.94
CA ASN A 142 14.50 1.16 -2.62
C ASN A 142 13.23 2.01 -2.79
N GLY A 143 13.32 3.32 -2.59
CA GLY A 143 12.18 4.22 -2.61
C GLY A 143 12.30 5.34 -3.65
N ILE A 144 11.17 5.78 -4.15
CA ILE A 144 11.01 7.02 -4.91
C ILE A 144 9.68 7.67 -4.54
N PHE A 145 9.64 9.00 -4.52
CA PHE A 145 8.40 9.74 -4.31
C PHE A 145 7.69 9.92 -5.64
N LEU A 146 6.43 9.49 -5.71
CA LEU A 146 5.57 9.68 -6.87
C LEU A 146 4.39 10.60 -6.52
N PRO A 147 3.88 11.41 -7.44
CA PRO A 147 2.70 12.23 -7.22
C PRO A 147 1.48 11.42 -6.73
N SER A 148 0.80 11.90 -5.69
CA SER A 148 -0.42 11.27 -5.15
C SER A 148 -1.72 11.78 -5.79
N SER A 149 -1.63 12.74 -6.72
CA SER A 149 -2.79 13.29 -7.44
C SER A 149 -2.51 13.49 -8.92
N LYS A 150 -3.56 13.44 -9.73
CA LYS A 150 -3.50 13.69 -11.18
C LYS A 150 -2.87 15.05 -11.52
N ASN A 151 -3.29 16.11 -10.84
CA ASN A 151 -2.77 17.46 -11.10
C ASN A 151 -1.27 17.54 -10.86
N LEU A 152 -0.79 16.93 -9.76
CA LEU A 152 0.63 16.93 -9.46
C LEU A 152 1.41 16.05 -10.45
N ALA A 153 0.88 14.88 -10.84
CA ALA A 153 1.47 14.02 -11.88
C ALA A 153 1.66 14.75 -13.21
N GLN A 154 0.65 15.50 -13.64
CA GLN A 154 0.74 16.32 -14.85
C GLN A 154 1.78 17.44 -14.74
N THR A 155 1.92 18.04 -13.56
CA THR A 155 2.85 19.15 -13.32
C THR A 155 4.30 18.67 -13.26
N THR A 156 4.56 17.52 -12.63
CA THR A 156 5.92 16.98 -12.46
C THR A 156 6.39 16.16 -13.66
N GLY A 157 5.47 15.71 -14.52
CA GLY A 157 5.77 14.78 -15.61
C GLY A 157 6.05 13.35 -15.12
N MET A 158 5.84 13.08 -13.83
CA MET A 158 6.02 11.76 -13.23
C MET A 158 4.69 11.01 -13.15
N PRO A 159 4.71 9.66 -13.24
CA PRO A 159 3.52 8.85 -13.09
C PRO A 159 2.94 8.95 -11.68
N GLY A 160 1.62 8.93 -11.58
CA GLY A 160 0.90 8.94 -10.33
C GLY A 160 0.88 7.62 -9.56
N HIS A 161 0.85 7.68 -8.23
CA HIS A 161 0.84 6.49 -7.36
C HIS A 161 -0.34 6.49 -6.39
N TRP A 162 -1.46 5.93 -6.83
CA TRP A 162 -2.70 5.77 -6.04
C TRP A 162 -3.47 4.50 -6.41
N SER A 163 -2.78 3.53 -7.03
CA SER A 163 -3.38 2.27 -7.48
C SER A 163 -2.31 1.22 -7.71
N ASN A 164 -2.73 -0.03 -7.81
CA ASN A 164 -1.87 -1.11 -8.27
C ASN A 164 -1.37 -0.87 -9.70
N HIS A 165 -0.11 -1.23 -9.93
CA HIS A 165 0.64 -1.02 -11.17
C HIS A 165 1.30 -2.35 -11.62
N GLY A 166 0.49 -3.28 -12.12
CA GLY A 166 0.92 -4.62 -12.47
C GLY A 166 1.92 -4.68 -13.65
N GLN A 167 1.85 -3.75 -14.60
CA GLN A 167 2.79 -3.72 -15.74
C GLN A 167 4.17 -3.26 -15.28
N TYR A 168 4.25 -2.25 -14.41
CA TYR A 168 5.48 -1.85 -13.73
C TYR A 168 6.05 -3.03 -12.92
N THR A 169 5.22 -3.68 -12.08
CA THR A 169 5.65 -4.85 -11.31
C THR A 169 6.24 -5.93 -12.22
N GLU A 170 5.58 -6.27 -13.32
CA GLU A 170 6.06 -7.30 -14.25
C GLU A 170 7.37 -6.89 -14.93
N ALA A 171 7.54 -5.61 -15.27
CA ALA A 171 8.79 -5.09 -15.83
C ALA A 171 9.97 -5.24 -14.85
N VAL A 172 9.76 -4.93 -13.56
CA VAL A 172 10.76 -5.12 -12.50
C VAL A 172 11.03 -6.61 -12.28
N LYS A 173 9.99 -7.44 -12.19
CA LYS A 173 10.09 -8.89 -12.03
C LYS A 173 10.95 -9.52 -13.13
N ASN A 174 10.76 -9.12 -14.39
CA ASN A 174 11.55 -9.63 -15.51
C ASN A 174 13.05 -9.37 -15.36
N LYS A 175 13.45 -8.26 -14.74
CA LYS A 175 14.87 -8.00 -14.43
C LYS A 175 15.37 -8.81 -13.24
N LEU A 176 14.55 -8.94 -12.20
CA LEU A 176 14.88 -9.77 -11.04
C LEU A 176 15.03 -11.25 -11.43
N VAL A 177 14.18 -11.77 -12.32
CA VAL A 177 14.32 -13.13 -12.87
C VAL A 177 15.68 -13.31 -13.54
N LYS A 178 16.10 -12.37 -14.39
CA LYS A 178 17.40 -12.42 -15.08
C LYS A 178 18.58 -12.42 -14.10
N LEU A 179 18.51 -11.61 -13.04
CA LEU A 179 19.53 -11.59 -12.00
C LEU A 179 19.53 -12.90 -11.19
N ASN A 180 18.35 -13.35 -10.77
CA ASN A 180 18.16 -14.54 -9.95
C ASN A 180 18.57 -15.84 -10.66
N ASN A 181 18.40 -15.92 -11.98
CA ASN A 181 18.84 -17.08 -12.77
C ASN A 181 20.36 -17.28 -12.71
N ASN A 182 21.13 -16.23 -12.43
CA ASN A 182 22.58 -16.29 -12.27
C ASN A 182 23.02 -16.28 -10.80
N LEU A 183 22.09 -16.40 -9.84
CA LEU A 183 22.37 -16.18 -8.41
C LEU A 183 23.54 -17.03 -7.88
N GLY A 184 23.68 -18.27 -8.36
CA GLY A 184 24.71 -19.20 -7.92
C GLY A 184 26.14 -18.79 -8.29
N SER A 185 26.32 -17.97 -9.34
CA SER A 185 27.65 -17.48 -9.76
C SER A 185 27.98 -16.08 -9.25
N LEU A 186 27.01 -15.35 -8.69
CA LEU A 186 27.19 -13.99 -8.20
C LEU A 186 27.80 -13.98 -6.80
N THR A 187 28.84 -13.17 -6.60
CA THR A 187 29.25 -12.78 -5.26
C THR A 187 28.18 -11.90 -4.61
N ASP A 188 28.24 -11.71 -3.28
CA ASP A 188 27.31 -10.80 -2.59
C ASP A 188 27.44 -9.35 -3.08
N ILE A 189 28.64 -8.94 -3.49
CA ILE A 189 28.91 -7.61 -4.08
C ILE A 189 28.24 -7.51 -5.46
N ASP A 190 28.43 -8.51 -6.34
CA ASP A 190 27.81 -8.51 -7.67
C ASP A 190 26.29 -8.54 -7.58
N LEU A 191 25.76 -9.29 -6.61
CA LEU A 191 24.32 -9.33 -6.34
C LEU A 191 23.80 -7.97 -5.88
N ALA A 192 24.48 -7.32 -4.94
CA ALA A 192 24.12 -5.98 -4.45
C ALA A 192 24.17 -4.95 -5.58
N LEU A 193 25.21 -4.99 -6.43
CA LEU A 193 25.34 -4.13 -7.60
C LEU A 193 24.23 -4.40 -8.61
N GLY A 194 23.91 -5.67 -8.87
CA GLY A 194 22.82 -6.07 -9.76
C GLY A 194 21.47 -5.50 -9.30
N VAL A 195 21.14 -5.63 -8.02
CA VAL A 195 19.92 -5.04 -7.44
C VAL A 195 19.95 -3.52 -7.50
N LYS A 196 21.06 -2.88 -7.15
CA LYS A 196 21.22 -1.42 -7.26
C LYS A 196 21.00 -0.93 -8.70
N ASN A 197 21.49 -1.66 -9.69
CA ASN A 197 21.29 -1.31 -11.11
C ASN A 197 19.82 -1.43 -11.53
N ILE A 198 19.07 -2.40 -10.99
CA ILE A 198 17.63 -2.53 -11.25
C ILE A 198 16.87 -1.37 -10.58
N GLN A 199 17.22 -1.02 -9.34
CA GLN A 199 16.64 0.13 -8.64
C GLN A 199 16.89 1.43 -9.41
N ALA A 200 18.13 1.67 -9.85
CA ALA A 200 18.48 2.84 -10.65
C ALA A 200 17.71 2.90 -11.98
N TRP A 201 17.60 1.77 -12.69
CA TRP A 201 16.79 1.68 -13.90
C TRP A 201 15.31 1.98 -13.64
N ALA A 202 14.73 1.46 -12.56
CA ALA A 202 13.34 1.71 -12.21
C ALA A 202 13.12 3.18 -11.86
N SER A 203 14.01 3.78 -11.06
CA SER A 203 13.93 5.21 -10.69
C SER A 203 13.99 6.09 -11.93
N GLN A 204 15.02 5.91 -12.76
CA GLN A 204 15.19 6.69 -13.99
C GLN A 204 14.05 6.43 -14.98
N GLY A 205 13.53 5.22 -15.03
CA GLY A 205 12.39 4.89 -15.88
C GLY A 205 11.11 5.61 -15.46
N LEU A 206 10.87 5.76 -14.16
CA LEU A 206 9.74 6.52 -13.62
C LEU A 206 9.88 8.03 -13.90
N GLU A 207 11.08 8.57 -13.74
CA GLU A 207 11.38 9.99 -14.00
C GLU A 207 11.32 10.34 -15.49
N ASN A 208 11.74 9.43 -16.38
CA ASN A 208 11.85 9.68 -17.82
C ASN A 208 10.68 9.13 -18.65
N GLY A 209 9.59 8.70 -18.00
CA GLY A 209 8.39 8.22 -18.71
C GLY A 209 8.57 6.91 -19.47
N LEU A 210 9.44 6.01 -19.00
CA LEU A 210 9.65 4.68 -19.59
C LEU A 210 8.44 3.75 -19.36
N PHE A 211 7.76 3.91 -18.24
CA PHE A 211 6.68 3.02 -17.83
C PHE A 211 5.32 3.51 -18.32
N LYS A 212 4.43 2.56 -18.59
CA LYS A 212 3.10 2.87 -19.07
C LYS A 212 2.29 3.58 -17.98
N ILE A 213 1.57 4.61 -18.39
CA ILE A 213 0.60 5.31 -17.56
C ILE A 213 -0.79 5.18 -18.16
N ASP A 214 -1.80 5.37 -17.33
CA ASP A 214 -3.18 5.49 -17.76
C ASP A 214 -3.40 6.88 -18.37
N ASP A 215 -3.81 6.95 -19.63
CA ASP A 215 -3.91 8.21 -20.38
C ASP A 215 -4.94 9.18 -19.79
N ILE A 216 -5.92 8.68 -19.03
CA ILE A 216 -7.00 9.49 -18.45
C ILE A 216 -6.59 10.01 -17.08
N THR A 217 -6.04 9.15 -16.23
CA THR A 217 -5.78 9.45 -14.82
C THR A 217 -4.34 9.89 -14.59
N GLY A 218 -3.39 9.50 -15.43
CA GLY A 218 -1.95 9.71 -15.25
C GLY A 218 -1.31 8.76 -14.23
N ARG A 219 -2.02 7.72 -13.79
CA ARG A 219 -1.51 6.75 -12.81
C ARG A 219 -0.56 5.75 -13.45
N LEU A 220 0.43 5.27 -12.70
CA LEU A 220 1.31 4.18 -13.09
C LEU A 220 0.50 2.89 -13.32
N LEU A 221 0.85 2.14 -14.36
CA LEU A 221 0.19 0.87 -14.73
C LEU A 221 1.05 -0.35 -14.52
#